data_AF-A0A0Q9J1W7-F1
#
_entry.id   AF-A0A0Q9J1W7-F1
#
_cell.length_a   1.000
_cell.length_b   1.000
_cell.length_c   1.000
_cell.angle_alpha   90.00
_cell.angle_beta   90.00
_cell.angle_gamma   90.00
#
_symmetry.space_group_name_H-M   'P 1'
#
loop_
_entity.id
_entity.type
_entity.pdbx_description
1 polymer ?
#
loop_
_entity_poly.entity_id
_entity_poly.type
_entity_poly.pdbx_seq_one_letter_code
_entity_poly.pdbx_strand_id
1 'polypeptide(L)'
;MHIAAGLTRRAFYGHFANRDELVDAVIDVGAARLNAVAAATDHPHAPTAIALLGARLWGAVEHVRVLAGMAVRQPYAAHAAEALLPVRERLRVLVARGAAEGTVRPDIRAEVLARLIESAAISVLLEAAATDIDDAEGRRLVMLAVLGTAGLSWQASAELIATASDLAVPEGPRA
;
A
#
# COMPACT_ATOMS: atom_id res chain seq x y z
N MET A 1 0.87 27.81 -19.92
CA MET A 1 2.16 27.91 -19.20
C MET A 1 1.87 27.75 -17.72
N HIS A 2 1.81 26.50 -17.23
CA HIS A 2 1.51 26.17 -15.84
C HIS A 2 2.75 26.42 -14.98
N ILE A 3 2.61 27.27 -13.97
CA ILE A 3 3.65 27.50 -12.97
C ILE A 3 3.70 26.26 -12.08
N ALA A 4 4.69 25.40 -12.34
CA ALA A 4 5.15 24.40 -11.40
C ALA A 4 5.73 25.15 -10.19
N ALA A 5 5.00 25.16 -9.08
CA ALA A 5 5.46 25.73 -7.83
C ALA A 5 6.60 24.86 -7.27
N GLY A 6 7.83 25.19 -7.66
CA GLY A 6 9.03 24.82 -6.95
C GLY A 6 9.05 25.50 -5.58
N LEU A 7 8.35 24.92 -4.61
CA LEU A 7 8.53 25.28 -3.21
C LEU A 7 9.89 24.72 -2.77
N THR A 8 10.87 25.61 -2.68
CA THR A 8 12.23 25.30 -2.21
C THR A 8 12.18 24.79 -0.77
N ARG A 9 13.02 23.80 -0.43
CA ARG A 9 13.08 23.14 0.90
C ARG A 9 13.12 24.10 2.10
N ARG A 10 13.55 25.34 1.90
CA ARG A 10 13.64 26.40 2.91
C ARG A 10 12.28 27.05 3.24
N ALA A 11 11.30 27.01 2.33
CA ALA A 11 9.93 27.45 2.60
C ALA A 11 9.15 26.44 3.47
N PHE A 12 9.55 25.16 3.46
CA PHE A 12 8.87 24.09 4.19
C PHE A 12 9.11 24.15 5.71
N TYR A 13 10.27 24.65 6.16
CA TYR A 13 10.60 24.72 7.60
C TYR A 13 10.09 25.99 8.31
N GLY A 14 9.52 26.96 7.59
CA GLY A 14 9.10 28.24 8.16
C GLY A 14 7.61 28.39 8.47
N HIS A 15 6.76 27.42 8.10
CA HIS A 15 5.30 27.52 8.23
C HIS A 15 4.72 26.83 9.47
N PHE A 16 5.44 25.87 10.06
CA PHE A 16 4.93 25.08 11.17
C PHE A 16 5.26 25.73 12.52
N ALA A 17 4.25 25.90 13.37
CA ALA A 17 4.39 26.48 14.70
C ALA A 17 5.17 25.55 15.64
N ASN A 18 5.14 24.23 15.41
CA ASN A 18 5.89 23.25 16.18
C ASN A 18 6.14 21.95 15.38
N ARG A 19 6.89 21.03 15.99
CA ARG A 19 7.25 19.72 15.41
C ARG A 19 6.02 18.85 15.12
N ASP A 20 4.97 18.92 15.94
CA ASP A 20 3.79 18.08 15.77
C ASP A 20 3.02 18.46 14.52
N GLU A 21 2.85 19.76 14.27
CA GLU A 21 2.20 20.26 13.05
C GLU A 21 2.97 19.87 11.78
N LEU A 22 4.32 19.84 11.84
CA LEU A 22 5.14 19.32 10.75
C LEU A 22 4.92 17.82 10.54
N VAL A 23 4.81 17.03 11.61
CA VAL A 23 4.59 15.57 11.51
C VAL A 23 3.21 15.26 10.95
N ASP A 24 2.17 15.95 11.41
CA ASP A 24 0.81 15.80 10.89
C ASP A 24 0.74 16.16 9.41
N ALA A 25 1.32 17.29 9.00
CA ALA A 25 1.38 17.66 7.59
C ALA A 25 2.12 16.63 6.72
N VAL A 26 3.17 16.00 7.26
CA VAL A 26 3.88 14.92 6.56
C VAL A 26 3.02 13.65 6.44
N ILE A 27 2.25 13.32 7.49
CA ILE A 27 1.28 12.21 7.46
C ILE A 27 0.21 12.49 6.40
N ASP A 28 -0.37 13.68 6.37
CA ASP A 28 -1.39 14.07 5.41
C ASP A 28 -0.91 13.97 3.96
N VAL A 29 0.30 14.49 3.67
CA VAL A 29 0.90 14.39 2.33
C VAL A 29 1.17 12.94 1.94
N GLY A 30 1.69 12.14 2.88
CA GLY A 30 1.93 10.71 2.68
C GLY A 30 0.63 9.94 2.41
N ALA A 31 -0.39 10.18 3.24
CA ALA A 31 -1.69 9.57 3.12
C ALA A 31 -2.40 9.97 1.82
N ALA A 32 -2.34 11.25 1.42
CA ALA A 32 -2.90 11.70 0.15
C ALA A 32 -2.29 10.96 -1.05
N ARG A 33 -0.97 10.72 -1.04
CA ARG A 33 -0.29 9.91 -2.06
C ARG A 33 -0.79 8.47 -2.08
N LEU A 34 -0.89 7.82 -0.93
CA LEU A 34 -1.36 6.43 -0.82
C LEU A 34 -2.84 6.30 -1.20
N ASN A 35 -3.66 7.27 -0.83
CA ASN A 35 -5.08 7.36 -1.19
C ASN A 35 -5.25 7.51 -2.70
N ALA A 36 -4.41 8.32 -3.37
CA ALA A 36 -4.43 8.45 -4.83
C ALA A 36 -4.06 7.12 -5.52
N VAL A 37 -3.07 6.40 -5.00
CA VAL A 37 -2.71 5.05 -5.48
C VAL A 37 -3.88 4.08 -5.33
N ALA A 38 -4.53 4.06 -4.16
CA ALA A 38 -5.67 3.20 -3.92
C ALA A 38 -6.84 3.52 -4.86
N ALA A 39 -7.18 4.80 -5.02
CA ALA A 39 -8.25 5.26 -5.91
C ALA A 39 -8.01 4.86 -7.38
N ALA A 40 -6.76 4.94 -7.85
CA ALA A 40 -6.39 4.58 -9.22
C ALA A 40 -6.17 3.06 -9.43
N THR A 41 -6.29 2.25 -8.39
CA THR A 41 -6.07 0.81 -8.49
C THR A 41 -7.39 0.08 -8.62
N ASP A 42 -7.62 -0.49 -9.81
CA ASP A 42 -8.69 -1.44 -10.09
C ASP A 42 -8.24 -2.43 -11.15
N HIS A 43 -8.92 -3.57 -11.20
CA HIS A 43 -8.75 -4.60 -12.22
C HIS A 43 -10.00 -5.50 -12.20
N PRO A 44 -10.51 -6.02 -13.32
CA PRO A 44 -11.72 -6.87 -13.33
C PRO A 44 -11.59 -8.11 -12.44
N HIS A 45 -10.46 -8.81 -12.52
CA HIS A 45 -10.14 -9.93 -11.65
C HIS A 45 -9.72 -9.45 -10.25
N ALA A 46 -10.48 -9.79 -9.21
CA ALA A 46 -10.26 -9.31 -7.84
C ALA A 46 -8.92 -9.71 -7.20
N PRO A 47 -8.41 -10.95 -7.32
CA PRO A 47 -7.07 -11.29 -6.85
C PRO A 47 -5.99 -10.40 -7.46
N THR A 48 -6.06 -10.13 -8.77
CA THR A 48 -5.12 -9.22 -9.45
C THR A 48 -5.23 -7.81 -8.89
N ALA A 49 -6.45 -7.29 -8.67
CA ALA A 49 -6.65 -5.95 -8.10
C ALA A 49 -6.06 -5.83 -6.68
N ILE A 50 -6.21 -6.87 -5.85
CA ILE A 50 -5.65 -6.91 -4.49
C ILE A 50 -4.12 -6.94 -4.53
N ALA A 51 -3.54 -7.78 -5.38
CA ALA A 51 -2.08 -7.84 -5.57
C ALA A 51 -1.53 -6.51 -6.11
N LEU A 52 -2.19 -5.91 -7.10
CA LEU A 52 -1.86 -4.58 -7.64
C LEU A 52 -1.86 -3.51 -6.56
N LEU A 53 -2.87 -3.52 -5.69
CA LEU A 53 -2.96 -2.56 -4.59
C LEU A 53 -1.77 -2.70 -3.65
N GLY A 54 -1.44 -3.92 -3.22
CA GLY A 54 -0.26 -4.19 -2.39
C GLY A 54 1.04 -3.74 -3.05
N ALA A 55 1.27 -4.12 -4.32
CA ALA A 55 2.49 -3.79 -5.06
C ALA A 55 2.66 -2.28 -5.31
N ARG A 56 1.57 -1.56 -5.61
CA ARG A 56 1.63 -0.11 -5.85
C ARG A 56 1.80 0.68 -4.56
N LEU A 57 1.13 0.26 -3.47
CA LEU A 57 1.32 0.86 -2.16
C LEU A 57 2.76 0.63 -1.67
N TRP A 58 3.34 -0.54 -1.93
CA TRP A 58 4.74 -0.82 -1.62
C TRP A 58 5.70 0.23 -2.23
N GLY A 59 5.63 0.43 -3.54
CA GLY A 59 6.47 1.43 -4.21
C GLY A 59 6.18 2.88 -3.79
N ALA A 60 4.96 3.17 -3.31
CA ALA A 60 4.62 4.48 -2.79
C ALA A 60 5.17 4.73 -1.37
N VAL A 61 5.37 3.67 -0.58
CA VAL A 61 5.90 3.72 0.80
C VAL A 61 7.44 3.74 0.81
N GLU A 62 8.13 3.25 -0.24
CA GLU A 62 9.60 3.21 -0.32
C GLU A 62 10.26 4.57 -0.03
N HIS A 63 9.69 5.66 -0.57
CA HIS A 63 10.18 7.03 -0.34
C HIS A 63 9.86 7.60 1.07
N VAL A 64 9.05 6.88 1.86
CA VAL A 64 8.49 7.32 3.15
C VAL A 64 8.97 6.42 4.29
N ARG A 65 9.83 5.42 4.05
CA ARG A 65 10.32 4.46 5.08
C ARG A 65 10.86 5.13 6.34
N VAL A 66 11.50 6.31 6.23
CA VAL A 66 11.99 7.10 7.38
C VAL A 66 10.86 7.77 8.18
N LEU A 67 9.73 8.09 7.55
CA LEU A 67 8.56 8.73 8.15
C LEU A 67 7.53 7.72 8.66
N ALA A 68 7.36 6.58 7.96
CA ALA A 68 6.49 5.48 8.37
C ALA A 68 6.91 4.88 9.73
N GLY A 69 8.21 4.73 9.97
CA GLY A 69 8.73 4.29 11.28
C GLY A 69 8.52 5.31 12.42
N MET A 70 8.18 6.57 12.10
CA MET A 70 7.79 7.58 13.10
C MET A 70 6.28 7.63 13.30
N ALA A 71 5.47 7.47 12.25
CA ALA A 71 4.01 7.52 12.30
C ALA A 71 3.36 6.31 13.01
N VAL A 72 4.06 5.16 13.06
CA VAL A 72 3.59 3.95 13.77
C VAL A 72 3.80 4.04 15.30
N ARG A 73 4.53 5.06 15.79
CA ARG A 73 4.72 5.31 17.22
C ARG A 73 3.74 6.37 17.70
N GLN A 74 3.15 6.14 18.88
CA GLN A 74 2.31 7.15 19.55
C GLN A 74 3.06 8.47 19.67
N PRO A 75 2.39 9.63 19.47
CA PRO A 75 0.93 9.86 19.41
C PRO A 75 0.26 9.80 18.02
N TYR A 76 1.00 9.61 16.92
CA TYR A 76 0.47 9.91 15.58
C TYR A 76 -0.29 8.77 14.88
N ALA A 77 -0.36 7.58 15.50
CA ALA A 77 -0.94 6.39 14.89
C ALA A 77 -2.45 6.55 14.61
N ALA A 78 -3.18 7.27 15.47
CA ALA A 78 -4.61 7.52 15.28
C ALA A 78 -4.86 8.41 14.05
N HIS A 79 -4.09 9.48 13.90
CA HIS A 79 -4.19 10.39 12.75
C HIS A 79 -3.82 9.68 11.43
N ALA A 80 -2.73 8.91 11.42
CA ALA A 80 -2.37 8.10 10.26
C ALA A 80 -3.44 7.06 9.90
N ALA A 81 -4.06 6.42 10.90
CA ALA A 81 -5.14 5.45 10.69
C ALA A 81 -6.40 6.10 10.09
N GLU A 82 -6.73 7.32 10.48
CA GLU A 82 -7.84 8.10 9.91
C GLU A 82 -7.51 8.53 8.48
N ALA A 83 -6.32 9.10 8.25
CA ALA A 83 -5.89 9.57 6.94
C ALA A 83 -5.83 8.44 5.88
N LEU A 84 -5.57 7.20 6.31
CA LEU A 84 -5.51 6.00 5.45
C LEU A 84 -6.83 5.24 5.34
N LEU A 85 -7.93 5.74 5.92
CA LEU A 85 -9.26 5.14 5.78
C LEU A 85 -9.66 4.87 4.30
N PRO A 86 -9.37 5.75 3.33
CA PRO A 86 -9.71 5.48 1.93
C PRO A 86 -8.98 4.27 1.33
N VAL A 87 -7.73 4.01 1.73
CA VAL A 87 -7.01 2.78 1.33
C VAL A 87 -7.73 1.54 1.85
N ARG A 88 -8.13 1.55 3.13
CA ARG A 88 -8.85 0.45 3.78
C ARG A 88 -10.18 0.18 3.11
N GLU A 89 -10.92 1.25 2.79
CA GLU A 89 -12.20 1.14 2.11
C GLU A 89 -12.04 0.58 0.70
N ARG A 90 -10.99 0.99 -0.04
CA ARG A 90 -10.69 0.41 -1.35
C ARG A 90 -10.43 -1.09 -1.27
N LEU A 91 -9.59 -1.53 -0.32
CA LEU A 91 -9.33 -2.95 -0.11
C LEU A 91 -10.61 -3.71 0.23
N ARG A 92 -11.47 -3.15 1.10
CA ARG A 92 -12.76 -3.74 1.47
C ARG A 92 -13.65 -3.97 0.25
N VAL A 93 -13.74 -3.00 -0.66
CA VAL A 93 -14.49 -3.12 -1.91
C VAL A 93 -13.96 -4.26 -2.78
N LEU A 94 -12.64 -4.34 -2.96
CA LEU A 94 -12.01 -5.40 -3.78
C LEU A 94 -12.24 -6.79 -3.19
N VAL A 95 -12.12 -6.92 -1.87
CA VAL A 95 -12.34 -8.19 -1.16
C VAL A 95 -13.80 -8.61 -1.22
N ALA A 96 -14.74 -7.69 -0.99
CA ALA A 96 -16.17 -7.97 -1.08
C ALA A 96 -16.57 -8.44 -2.49
N ARG A 97 -16.03 -7.78 -3.53
CA ARG A 97 -16.23 -8.19 -4.93
C ARG A 97 -15.69 -9.60 -5.16
N GLY A 98 -14.44 -9.87 -4.79
CA GLY A 98 -13.82 -11.19 -4.99
C GLY A 98 -14.53 -12.31 -4.25
N ALA A 99 -15.02 -12.05 -3.03
CA ALA A 99 -15.80 -13.02 -2.26
C ALA A 99 -17.16 -13.32 -2.92
N ALA A 100 -17.85 -12.30 -3.43
CA ALA A 100 -19.11 -12.48 -4.16
C ALA A 100 -18.92 -13.25 -5.49
N GLU A 101 -17.78 -13.07 -6.15
CA GLU A 101 -17.41 -13.74 -7.40
C GLU A 101 -16.79 -15.13 -7.19
N GLY A 102 -16.47 -15.51 -5.94
CA GLY A 102 -15.80 -16.78 -5.61
C GLY A 102 -14.32 -16.83 -6.03
N THR A 103 -13.71 -15.71 -6.37
CA THR A 103 -12.27 -15.61 -6.73
C THR A 103 -11.37 -15.36 -5.51
N VAL A 104 -11.97 -14.96 -4.39
CA VAL A 104 -11.35 -14.81 -3.08
C VAL A 104 -12.13 -15.69 -2.09
N ARG A 105 -11.46 -16.21 -1.06
CA ARG A 105 -12.07 -17.15 -0.10
C ARG A 105 -13.37 -16.60 0.50
N PRO A 106 -14.49 -17.33 0.40
CA PRO A 106 -15.79 -16.86 0.87
C PRO A 106 -16.10 -17.29 2.32
N ASP A 107 -15.26 -18.11 2.94
CA ASP A 107 -15.47 -18.68 4.28
C ASP A 107 -15.22 -17.67 5.42
N ILE A 108 -14.62 -16.51 5.12
CA ILE A 108 -14.39 -15.41 6.05
C ILE A 108 -15.22 -14.20 5.59
N ARG A 109 -15.92 -13.55 6.53
CA ARG A 109 -16.64 -12.29 6.26
C ARG A 109 -15.71 -11.27 5.61
N ALA A 110 -16.14 -10.64 4.53
CA ALA A 110 -15.31 -9.75 3.70
C ALA A 110 -14.61 -8.64 4.51
N GLU A 111 -15.26 -8.06 5.51
CA GLU A 111 -14.67 -7.01 6.35
C GLU A 111 -13.56 -7.54 7.26
N VAL A 112 -13.68 -8.79 7.73
CA VAL A 112 -12.63 -9.45 8.51
C VAL A 112 -11.47 -9.82 7.60
N LEU A 113 -11.76 -10.39 6.43
CA LEU A 113 -10.75 -10.77 5.46
C LEU A 113 -9.93 -9.57 4.96
N ALA A 114 -10.58 -8.43 4.68
CA ALA A 114 -9.89 -7.20 4.29
C ALA A 114 -8.88 -6.74 5.36
N ARG A 115 -9.26 -6.79 6.65
CA ARG A 115 -8.35 -6.45 7.76
C ARG A 115 -7.19 -7.43 7.90
N LEU A 116 -7.43 -8.72 7.66
CA LEU A 116 -6.36 -9.72 7.67
C LEU A 116 -5.38 -9.50 6.51
N ILE A 117 -5.88 -9.18 5.32
CA ILE A 117 -5.05 -8.84 4.16
C ILE A 117 -4.22 -7.58 4.42
N GLU A 118 -4.83 -6.52 4.99
CA GLU A 118 -4.11 -5.31 5.42
C GLU A 118 -3.00 -5.68 6.43
N SER A 119 -3.32 -6.51 7.42
CA SER A 119 -2.35 -6.92 8.45
C SER A 119 -1.18 -7.71 7.84
N ALA A 120 -1.44 -8.61 6.89
CA ALA A 120 -0.40 -9.35 6.18
C ALA A 120 0.53 -8.40 5.39
N ALA A 121 -0.02 -7.39 4.72
CA ALA A 121 0.80 -6.39 4.01
C ALA A 121 1.67 -5.57 4.98
N ILE A 122 1.12 -5.16 6.12
CA ILE A 122 1.88 -4.47 7.18
C ILE A 122 2.99 -5.37 7.73
N SER A 123 2.73 -6.66 7.97
CA SER A 123 3.76 -7.60 8.42
C SER A 123 4.94 -7.70 7.43
N VAL A 124 4.67 -7.71 6.13
CA VAL A 124 5.74 -7.68 5.11
C VAL A 124 6.54 -6.39 5.17
N LEU A 125 5.88 -5.23 5.34
CA LEU A 125 6.56 -3.95 5.49
C LEU A 125 7.47 -3.92 6.74
N LEU A 126 7.00 -4.47 7.86
CA LEU A 126 7.78 -4.55 9.10
C LEU A 126 8.98 -5.47 8.93
N GLU A 127 8.80 -6.64 8.31
CA GLU A 127 9.87 -7.60 8.07
C GLU A 127 10.97 -6.99 7.19
N ALA A 128 10.58 -6.35 6.08
CA ALA A 128 11.54 -5.72 5.17
C ALA A 128 12.15 -4.42 5.70
N ALA A 129 11.62 -3.86 6.79
CA ALA A 129 12.26 -2.77 7.52
C ALA A 129 13.31 -3.30 8.52
N ALA A 130 13.21 -4.57 8.92
CA ALA A 130 14.11 -5.23 9.85
C ALA A 130 15.20 -6.08 9.17
N THR A 131 15.03 -6.42 7.90
CA THR A 131 15.90 -7.32 7.13
C THR A 131 16.37 -6.69 5.82
N ASP A 132 17.27 -7.39 5.10
CA ASP A 132 17.88 -6.92 3.85
C ASP A 132 17.04 -7.28 2.60
N ILE A 133 15.71 -7.18 2.73
CA ILE A 133 14.78 -7.41 1.61
C ILE A 133 14.80 -6.19 0.70
N ASP A 134 15.23 -6.40 -0.55
CA ASP A 134 15.23 -5.36 -1.58
C ASP A 134 13.80 -5.01 -2.06
N ASP A 135 13.69 -3.96 -2.88
CA ASP A 135 12.38 -3.48 -3.34
C ASP A 135 11.63 -4.50 -4.20
N ALA A 136 12.34 -5.23 -5.07
CA ALA A 136 11.73 -6.18 -5.97
C ALA A 136 11.17 -7.39 -5.20
N GLU A 137 11.97 -7.93 -4.27
CA GLU A 137 11.54 -9.04 -3.43
C GLU A 137 10.47 -8.60 -2.43
N GLY A 138 10.57 -7.40 -1.85
CA GLY A 138 9.53 -6.89 -0.95
C GLY A 138 8.19 -6.67 -1.65
N ARG A 139 8.20 -6.14 -2.87
CA ARG A 139 7.01 -6.00 -3.73
C ARG A 139 6.41 -7.36 -4.07
N ARG A 140 7.25 -8.34 -4.39
CA ARG A 140 6.81 -9.71 -4.65
C ARG A 140 6.23 -10.37 -3.41
N LEU A 141 6.88 -10.19 -2.27
CA LEU A 141 6.48 -10.77 -0.98
C LEU A 141 5.13 -10.20 -0.51
N VAL A 142 4.87 -8.91 -0.67
CA VAL A 142 3.56 -8.34 -0.32
C VAL A 142 2.45 -8.93 -1.18
N MET A 143 2.67 -9.11 -2.50
CA MET A 143 1.69 -9.76 -3.38
C MET A 143 1.40 -11.20 -2.93
N LEU A 144 2.43 -11.99 -2.63
CA LEU A 144 2.27 -13.36 -2.16
C LEU A 144 1.51 -13.41 -0.83
N ALA A 145 1.84 -12.55 0.13
CA ALA A 145 1.21 -12.52 1.45
C ALA A 145 -0.29 -12.16 1.37
N VAL A 146 -0.64 -11.14 0.58
CA VAL A 146 -2.05 -10.73 0.41
C VAL A 146 -2.87 -11.77 -0.35
N LEU A 147 -2.31 -12.38 -1.39
CA LEU A 147 -2.99 -13.43 -2.17
C LEU A 147 -3.19 -14.71 -1.37
N GLY A 148 -2.18 -15.14 -0.62
CA GLY A 148 -2.29 -16.29 0.29
C GLY A 148 -3.35 -16.06 1.37
N THR A 149 -3.40 -14.85 1.94
CA THR A 149 -4.43 -14.48 2.92
C THR A 149 -5.84 -14.45 2.29
N ALA A 150 -5.94 -13.97 1.04
CA ALA A 150 -7.16 -14.01 0.23
C ALA A 150 -7.59 -15.43 -0.18
N GLY A 151 -6.78 -16.46 0.09
CA GLY A 151 -7.12 -17.86 -0.10
C GLY A 151 -6.60 -18.50 -1.39
N LEU A 152 -5.72 -17.82 -2.12
CA LEU A 152 -5.03 -18.46 -3.25
C LEU A 152 -3.96 -19.41 -2.73
N SER A 153 -3.73 -20.51 -3.45
CA SER A 153 -2.59 -21.38 -3.19
C SER A 153 -1.28 -20.67 -3.56
N TRP A 154 -0.15 -21.19 -3.06
CA TRP A 154 1.16 -20.65 -3.42
C TRP A 154 1.44 -20.81 -4.92
N GLN A 155 0.95 -21.87 -5.55
CA GLN A 155 1.08 -22.09 -7.00
C GLN A 155 0.26 -21.07 -7.79
N ALA A 156 -1.03 -20.91 -7.46
CA ALA A 156 -1.91 -19.97 -8.14
C ALA A 156 -1.43 -18.52 -7.97
N SER A 157 -0.91 -18.18 -6.79
CA SER A 157 -0.32 -16.86 -6.53
C SER A 157 0.92 -16.62 -7.38
N ALA A 158 1.83 -17.60 -7.46
CA ALA A 158 3.04 -17.49 -8.28
C ALA A 158 2.72 -17.39 -9.78
N GLU A 159 1.77 -18.20 -10.26
CA GLU A 159 1.30 -18.16 -11.65
C GLU A 159 0.66 -16.81 -11.98
N LEU A 160 -0.20 -16.29 -11.10
CA LEU A 160 -0.85 -14.99 -11.29
C LEU A 160 0.18 -13.86 -11.39
N ILE A 161 1.16 -13.83 -10.49
CA ILE A 161 2.23 -12.81 -10.49
C ILE A 161 3.09 -12.91 -11.75
N ALA A 162 3.37 -14.13 -12.23
CA ALA A 162 4.21 -14.34 -13.41
C ALA A 162 3.51 -13.99 -14.73
N THR A 163 2.18 -14.17 -14.79
CA THR A 163 1.42 -14.07 -16.05
C THR A 163 0.68 -12.74 -16.23
N ALA A 164 0.33 -12.06 -15.14
CA ALA A 164 -0.34 -10.76 -15.23
C ALA A 164 0.69 -9.67 -15.56
N SER A 165 0.66 -9.17 -16.79
CA SER A 165 1.52 -8.06 -17.24
C SER A 165 1.41 -6.82 -16.35
N ASP A 166 0.24 -6.60 -15.75
CA ASP A 166 -0.02 -5.48 -14.84
C ASP A 166 0.72 -5.61 -13.51
N LEU A 167 1.07 -6.84 -13.10
CA LEU A 167 1.84 -7.15 -11.89
C LEU A 167 3.35 -7.19 -12.14
N ALA A 168 3.78 -7.13 -13.40
CA ALA A 168 5.20 -7.10 -13.74
C ALA A 168 5.85 -5.84 -13.15
N VAL A 169 7.10 -5.99 -12.69
CA VAL A 169 7.93 -4.84 -12.31
C VAL A 169 8.12 -3.98 -13.57
N PRO A 170 7.76 -2.68 -13.58
CA PRO A 170 8.13 -1.82 -14.70
C PRO A 170 9.64 -1.89 -14.86
N GLU A 171 10.12 -2.32 -16.04
CA GLU A 171 11.54 -2.26 -16.36
C GLU A 171 11.99 -0.82 -16.12
N GLY A 172 12.94 -0.63 -15.19
CA GLY A 172 13.58 0.68 -15.01
C GLY A 172 14.20 1.14 -16.34
N PRO A 173 14.42 2.45 -16.53
CA PRO A 173 15.02 2.94 -17.77
C PRO A 173 16.32 2.19 -18.04
N ARG A 174 16.39 1.50 -19.19
CA ARG A 174 17.64 0.91 -19.68
C ARG A 174 18.61 2.08 -19.89
N ALA A 175 19.72 2.04 -19.16
CA ALA A 175 20.82 2.99 -19.28
C ALA A 175 21.40 3.03 -20.69
#